data_AF-A0ABD5PKH5-F1
#
_entry.id   AF-A0ABD5PKH5-F1
#
_cell.length_a   1.000
_cell.length_b   1.000
_cell.length_c   1.000
_cell.angle_alpha   90.00
_cell.angle_beta   90.00
_cell.angle_gamma   90.00
#
_symmetry.space_group_name_H-M   'P 1'
#
loop_
_entity.id
_entity.type
_entity.pdbx_description
1 polymer ?
#
loop_
_entity_poly.entity_id
_entity_poly.type
_entity_poly.pdbx_seq_one_letter_code
_entity_poly.pdbx_strand_id
1 'polypeptide(L)'
;MERTETGTADEADVGETLQRTHELIEELSVPDGDFEVTCKDTGVVPEPVTDTSFASYEAADRACEAARQYRETLRELDRSLTRYDLVPSERFTDSLECSTVRESTDQRRANGLPRTRQTVTAAGDRSDEWLRIENCPIVHLTGPETLLDDEFVSRQLRSNVRPRDRLRE
;
A
#
# COMPACT_ATOMS: atom_id res chain seq x y z
N MET A 1 8.83 40.43 -38.21
CA MET A 1 8.08 40.76 -36.99
C MET A 1 7.95 39.47 -36.22
N GLU A 2 8.68 39.42 -35.10
CA GLU A 2 8.82 38.41 -34.05
C GLU A 2 8.75 36.91 -34.39
N ARG A 3 9.93 36.28 -34.29
CA ARG A 3 10.11 34.85 -34.06
C ARG A 3 9.85 34.56 -32.59
N THR A 4 8.92 33.65 -32.31
CA THR A 4 8.74 33.04 -30.99
C THR A 4 9.83 31.98 -30.79
N GLU A 5 10.98 32.36 -30.23
CA GLU A 5 12.12 31.45 -29.96
C GLU A 5 12.29 31.11 -28.46
N THR A 6 11.26 31.32 -27.63
CA THR A 6 11.37 31.13 -26.16
C THR A 6 10.99 29.73 -25.66
N GLY A 7 10.40 28.85 -26.48
CA GLY A 7 9.91 27.54 -26.04
C GLY A 7 10.98 26.44 -25.91
N THR A 8 12.09 26.54 -26.64
CA THR A 8 13.03 25.41 -26.82
C THR A 8 14.02 25.21 -25.68
N ALA A 9 14.32 26.26 -24.90
CA ALA A 9 15.29 26.18 -23.81
C ALA A 9 14.66 25.62 -22.52
N ASP A 10 13.40 25.98 -22.24
CA ASP A 10 12.63 25.52 -21.07
C ASP A 10 12.25 24.03 -21.23
N GLU A 11 11.81 23.63 -22.44
CA GLU A 11 11.53 22.22 -22.74
C GLU A 11 12.79 21.33 -22.75
N ALA A 12 13.94 21.87 -23.17
CA ALA A 12 15.20 21.13 -23.14
C ALA A 12 15.72 20.90 -21.72
N ASP A 13 15.58 21.90 -20.84
CA ASP A 13 15.99 21.82 -19.42
C ASP A 13 15.10 20.83 -18.63
N VAL A 14 13.79 20.85 -18.93
CA VAL A 14 12.82 19.87 -18.43
C VAL A 14 13.20 18.45 -18.87
N GLY A 15 13.51 18.25 -20.16
CA GLY A 15 13.93 16.96 -20.69
C GLY A 15 15.22 16.43 -20.05
N GLU A 16 16.23 17.30 -19.87
CA GLU A 16 17.49 16.94 -19.22
C GLU A 16 17.27 16.55 -17.75
N THR A 17 16.40 17.28 -17.03
CA THR A 17 16.08 16.98 -15.62
C THR A 17 15.38 15.62 -15.49
N LEU A 18 14.41 15.32 -16.36
CA LEU A 18 13.72 14.03 -16.37
C LEU A 18 14.68 12.88 -16.68
N GLN A 19 15.55 13.05 -17.66
CA GLN A 19 16.54 12.04 -18.02
C GLN A 19 17.53 11.79 -16.87
N ARG A 20 18.09 12.85 -16.31
CA ARG A 20 19.05 12.78 -15.20
C ARG A 20 18.47 12.09 -13.97
N THR A 21 17.24 12.42 -13.61
CA THR A 21 16.57 11.82 -12.45
C THR A 21 16.23 10.35 -12.69
N HIS A 22 15.84 9.97 -13.92
CA HIS A 22 15.62 8.58 -14.30
C HIS A 22 16.92 7.76 -14.24
N GLU A 23 18.01 8.26 -14.84
CA GLU A 23 19.32 7.60 -14.83
C GLU A 23 19.85 7.40 -13.41
N LEU A 24 19.66 8.38 -12.52
CA LEU A 24 20.05 8.26 -11.12
C LEU A 24 19.28 7.15 -10.40
N ILE A 25 17.99 6.98 -10.68
CA ILE A 25 17.18 5.91 -10.08
C ILE A 25 17.62 4.55 -10.60
N GLU A 26 17.88 4.43 -11.90
CA GLU A 26 18.40 3.19 -12.50
C GLU A 26 19.79 2.83 -11.95
N GLU A 27 20.69 3.81 -11.76
CA GLU A 27 22.03 3.59 -11.20
C GLU A 27 21.98 3.10 -9.75
N LEU A 28 21.04 3.62 -8.95
CA LEU A 28 20.85 3.22 -7.56
C LEU A 28 20.11 1.88 -7.43
N SER A 29 19.35 1.49 -8.46
CA SER A 29 18.56 0.27 -8.46
C SER A 29 19.46 -0.96 -8.52
N VAL A 30 19.11 -1.95 -7.69
CA VAL A 30 19.74 -3.27 -7.68
C VAL A 30 18.67 -4.35 -7.86
N PRO A 31 19.01 -5.51 -8.44
CA PRO A 31 18.13 -6.66 -8.37
C PRO A 31 17.99 -7.11 -6.92
N ASP A 32 16.75 -7.40 -6.50
CA ASP A 32 16.43 -7.98 -5.19
C ASP A 32 16.97 -7.18 -3.99
N GLY A 33 16.82 -5.85 -4.02
CA GLY A 33 17.17 -4.98 -2.91
C GLY A 33 16.18 -5.07 -1.73
N ASP A 34 16.68 -4.84 -0.52
CA ASP A 34 15.90 -4.86 0.72
C ASP A 34 15.01 -3.61 0.91
N PHE A 35 15.14 -2.60 0.05
CA PHE A 35 14.41 -1.33 0.14
C PHE A 35 13.70 -1.01 -1.17
N GLU A 36 12.58 -0.29 -1.06
CA GLU A 36 11.82 0.25 -2.18
C GLU A 36 11.28 1.64 -1.85
N VAL A 37 10.76 2.34 -2.86
CA VAL A 37 10.14 3.67 -2.70
C VAL A 37 8.64 3.54 -2.94
N THR A 38 7.85 3.78 -1.90
CA THR A 38 6.39 3.64 -1.95
C THR A 38 5.71 4.97 -1.63
N CYS A 39 4.46 5.12 -2.06
CA CYS A 39 3.60 6.19 -1.58
C CYS A 39 3.13 5.88 -0.16
N LYS A 40 3.43 6.75 0.80
CA LYS A 40 3.08 6.60 2.22
C LYS A 40 1.60 6.26 2.48
N ASP A 41 0.71 6.88 1.71
CA ASP A 41 -0.74 6.76 1.91
C ASP A 41 -1.37 5.58 1.18
N THR A 42 -0.71 4.99 0.19
CA THR A 42 -1.36 3.98 -0.68
C THR A 42 -0.53 2.72 -0.85
N GLY A 43 0.75 2.74 -0.49
CA GLY A 43 1.69 1.66 -0.77
C GLY A 43 2.02 1.49 -2.26
N VAL A 44 1.43 2.30 -3.14
CA VAL A 44 1.68 2.23 -4.59
C VAL A 44 3.12 2.66 -4.90
N VAL A 45 3.74 1.99 -5.86
CA VAL A 45 5.07 2.30 -6.38
C VAL A 45 4.91 2.95 -7.77
N PRO A 46 4.81 4.28 -7.85
CA PRO A 46 4.55 4.97 -9.11
C PRO A 46 5.82 5.11 -9.96
N GLU A 47 5.65 5.37 -11.26
CA GLU A 47 6.78 5.78 -12.10
C GLU A 47 7.43 7.05 -11.54
N PRO A 48 8.78 7.13 -11.56
CA PRO A 48 9.73 6.24 -12.25
C PRO A 48 10.31 5.09 -11.39
N VAL A 49 9.84 4.88 -10.16
CA VAL A 49 10.41 3.88 -9.23
C VAL A 49 9.72 2.51 -9.31
N THR A 50 8.82 2.32 -10.27
CA THR A 50 8.10 1.06 -10.49
C THR A 50 9.07 -0.09 -10.73
N ASP A 51 8.85 -1.22 -10.03
CA ASP A 51 9.67 -2.44 -10.10
C ASP A 51 11.17 -2.24 -9.78
N THR A 52 11.54 -1.14 -9.12
CA THR A 52 12.91 -0.90 -8.65
C THR A 52 13.08 -1.30 -7.19
N SER A 53 14.29 -1.74 -6.83
CA SER A 53 14.68 -2.04 -5.45
C SER A 53 16.08 -1.54 -5.17
N PHE A 54 16.39 -1.26 -3.90
CA PHE A 54 17.61 -0.60 -3.47
C PHE A 54 18.31 -1.40 -2.37
N ALA A 55 19.64 -1.41 -2.39
CA ALA A 55 20.45 -2.18 -1.44
C ALA A 55 20.46 -1.58 -0.01
N SER A 56 20.13 -0.30 0.12
CA SER A 56 20.18 0.41 1.41
C SER A 56 19.11 1.50 1.49
N TYR A 57 18.77 1.87 2.73
CA TYR A 57 17.90 3.01 2.99
C TYR A 57 18.44 4.30 2.35
N GLU A 58 19.75 4.54 2.40
CA GLU A 58 20.37 5.74 1.81
C GLU A 58 20.20 5.77 0.29
N ALA A 59 20.35 4.63 -0.39
CA ALA A 59 20.10 4.53 -1.83
C ALA A 59 18.61 4.76 -2.15
N ALA A 60 17.71 4.18 -1.36
CA ALA A 60 16.27 4.38 -1.51
C ALA A 60 15.84 5.83 -1.24
N ASP A 61 16.44 6.51 -0.26
CA ASP A 61 16.17 7.91 0.07
C ASP A 61 16.60 8.83 -1.07
N ARG A 62 17.81 8.60 -1.63
CA ARG A 62 18.28 9.34 -2.81
C ARG A 62 17.42 9.09 -4.05
N ALA A 63 16.99 7.85 -4.28
CA ALA A 63 16.07 7.52 -5.35
C ALA A 63 14.69 8.17 -5.13
N CYS A 64 14.22 8.25 -3.88
CA CYS A 64 12.99 8.93 -3.51
C CYS A 64 13.06 10.44 -3.82
N GLU A 65 14.17 11.09 -3.50
CA GLU A 65 14.40 12.49 -3.87
C GLU A 65 14.40 12.70 -5.39
N ALA A 66 15.12 11.84 -6.13
CA ALA A 66 15.14 11.87 -7.59
C ALA A 66 13.75 11.67 -8.19
N ALA A 67 12.95 10.74 -7.65
CA ALA A 67 11.59 10.47 -8.08
C ALA A 67 10.64 11.65 -7.80
N ARG A 68 10.80 12.32 -6.66
CA ARG A 68 10.05 13.56 -6.35
C ARG A 68 10.36 14.63 -7.38
N GLN A 69 11.64 14.86 -7.67
CA GLN A 69 12.06 15.85 -8.66
C GLN A 69 11.51 15.51 -10.05
N TYR A 70 11.64 14.26 -10.50
CA TYR A 70 11.09 13.79 -11.77
C TYR A 70 9.59 14.09 -11.90
N ARG A 71 8.82 13.77 -10.86
CA ARG A 71 7.35 13.97 -10.87
C ARG A 71 6.94 15.43 -10.75
N GLU A 72 7.71 16.25 -10.05
CA GLU A 72 7.47 17.69 -10.00
C GLU A 72 7.70 18.34 -11.36
N THR A 73 8.79 17.99 -12.03
CA THR A 73 9.09 18.40 -13.40
C THR A 73 8.03 17.92 -14.39
N LEU A 74 7.59 16.65 -14.32
CA LEU A 74 6.47 16.18 -15.14
C LEU A 74 5.17 16.95 -14.87
N ARG A 75 4.92 17.38 -13.62
CA ARG A 75 3.74 18.18 -13.25
C ARG A 75 3.77 19.60 -13.78
N GLU A 76 4.92 20.10 -14.22
CA GLU A 76 5.00 21.38 -14.93
C GLU A 76 4.44 21.23 -16.33
N LEU A 77 4.69 20.09 -16.98
CA LEU A 77 4.13 19.73 -18.28
C LEU A 77 2.65 19.30 -18.18
N ASP A 78 2.31 18.45 -17.21
CA ASP A 78 0.96 17.94 -16.98
C ASP A 78 0.50 18.16 -15.53
N ARG A 79 -0.29 19.22 -15.34
CA ARG A 79 -0.86 19.60 -14.03
C ARG A 79 -1.86 18.58 -13.47
N SER A 80 -2.39 17.67 -14.30
CA SER A 80 -3.37 16.66 -13.89
C SER A 80 -2.75 15.48 -13.14
N LEU A 81 -1.43 15.33 -13.18
CA LEU A 81 -0.72 14.23 -12.52
C LEU A 81 -0.90 14.26 -10.98
N THR A 82 -1.26 13.09 -10.45
CA THR A 82 -1.40 12.83 -9.01
C THR A 82 -0.11 13.13 -8.25
N ARG A 83 -0.24 13.79 -7.09
CA ARG A 83 0.86 13.95 -6.14
C ARG A 83 0.93 12.71 -5.25
N TYR A 84 2.12 12.15 -5.12
CA TYR A 84 2.39 11.05 -4.18
C TYR A 84 3.37 11.54 -3.11
N ASP A 85 3.08 11.23 -1.85
CA ASP A 85 4.03 11.41 -0.75
C ASP A 85 4.94 10.19 -0.71
N LEU A 86 6.02 10.23 -1.49
CA LEU A 86 6.96 9.11 -1.63
C LEU A 86 7.84 9.00 -0.39
N VAL A 87 8.06 7.77 0.09
CA VAL A 87 8.94 7.47 1.22
C VAL A 87 9.75 6.20 0.94
N PRO A 88 11.04 6.15 1.36
CA PRO A 88 11.79 4.90 1.38
C PRO A 88 11.17 3.95 2.41
N SER A 89 10.98 2.70 2.02
CA SER A 89 10.40 1.64 2.84
C SER A 89 11.25 0.38 2.73
N GLU A 90 11.33 -0.39 3.79
CA GLU A 90 11.84 -1.76 3.69
C GLU A 90 10.88 -2.60 2.85
N ARG A 91 11.43 -3.35 1.90
CA ARG A 91 10.68 -4.27 1.06
C ARG A 91 10.35 -5.50 1.90
N PHE A 92 9.13 -5.55 2.41
CA PHE A 92 8.62 -6.75 3.08
C PHE A 92 8.33 -7.82 2.02
N THR A 93 9.31 -8.70 1.78
CA THR A 93 9.12 -9.93 0.98
C THR A 93 8.26 -10.97 1.71
N ASP A 94 7.95 -10.70 2.97
CA ASP A 94 7.23 -11.56 3.89
C ASP A 94 5.75 -11.57 3.48
N SER A 95 5.40 -12.44 2.51
CA SER A 95 4.04 -12.66 2.03
C SER A 95 3.13 -12.96 3.22
N LEU A 96 2.12 -12.12 3.43
CA LEU A 96 1.10 -12.37 4.45
C LEU A 96 0.31 -13.62 4.05
N GLU A 97 0.59 -14.74 4.69
CA GLU A 97 -0.16 -15.97 4.47
C GLU A 97 -1.45 -15.95 5.29
N CYS A 98 -2.59 -16.16 4.62
CA CYS A 98 -3.89 -16.28 5.25
C CYS A 98 -4.41 -17.71 5.12
N SER A 99 -4.53 -18.41 6.25
CA SER A 99 -5.18 -19.72 6.30
C SER A 99 -6.57 -19.61 6.91
N THR A 100 -7.52 -20.39 6.38
CA THR A 100 -8.89 -20.44 6.90
C THR A 100 -9.25 -21.85 7.30
N VAL A 101 -9.66 -22.04 8.55
CA VAL A 101 -10.14 -23.32 9.09
C VAL A 101 -11.62 -23.19 9.41
N ARG A 102 -12.43 -24.13 8.89
CA ARG A 102 -13.86 -24.24 9.21
C ARG A 102 -14.14 -25.57 9.87
N GLU A 103 -14.57 -25.53 11.12
CA GLU A 103 -14.90 -26.72 11.90
C GLU A 103 -16.41 -26.78 12.13
N SER A 104 -17.01 -27.97 11.99
CA SER A 104 -18.33 -28.21 12.55
C SER A 104 -18.16 -28.51 14.02
N THR A 105 -18.83 -27.76 14.89
CA THR A 105 -18.84 -28.06 16.32
C THR A 105 -19.92 -29.11 16.60
N ASP A 106 -19.77 -29.86 17.69
CA ASP A 106 -20.76 -30.87 18.14
C ASP A 106 -22.11 -30.24 18.58
N GLN A 107 -22.21 -28.91 18.54
CA GLN A 107 -23.41 -28.19 18.92
C GLN A 107 -24.30 -27.93 17.70
N ARG A 108 -25.61 -28.07 17.88
CA ARG A 108 -26.61 -27.69 16.86
C ARG A 108 -27.30 -26.38 17.20
N ARG A 109 -27.63 -25.61 16.18
CA ARG A 109 -28.50 -24.44 16.28
C ARG A 109 -29.95 -24.90 16.48
N ALA A 110 -30.83 -24.00 16.95
CA ALA A 110 -32.25 -24.29 17.15
C ALA A 110 -32.98 -24.77 15.87
N ASN A 111 -32.44 -24.47 14.69
CA ASN A 111 -32.92 -24.93 13.39
C ASN A 111 -32.28 -26.25 12.90
N GLY A 112 -31.57 -26.98 13.76
CA GLY A 112 -31.00 -28.29 13.47
C GLY A 112 -29.67 -28.30 12.69
N LEU A 113 -29.19 -27.15 12.24
CA LEU A 113 -27.90 -27.03 11.55
C LEU A 113 -26.71 -27.06 12.53
N PRO A 114 -25.57 -27.68 12.18
CA PRO A 114 -24.35 -27.64 12.98
C PRO A 114 -23.90 -26.19 13.20
N ARG A 115 -23.48 -25.87 14.42
CA ARG A 115 -22.77 -24.61 14.67
C ARG A 115 -21.38 -24.75 14.06
N THR A 116 -21.09 -23.96 13.05
CA THR A 116 -19.76 -23.91 12.44
C THR A 116 -18.90 -22.88 13.15
N ARG A 117 -17.66 -23.23 13.47
CA ARG A 117 -16.59 -22.34 13.89
C ARG A 117 -15.74 -22.04 12.66
N GLN A 118 -15.54 -20.76 12.35
CA GLN A 118 -14.62 -20.36 11.30
C GLN A 118 -13.51 -19.52 11.91
N THR A 119 -12.28 -19.91 11.64
CA THR A 119 -11.08 -19.22 12.08
C THR A 119 -10.28 -18.80 10.85
N VAL A 120 -9.90 -17.54 10.79
CA VAL A 120 -8.93 -17.03 9.82
C VAL A 120 -7.66 -16.69 10.59
N THR A 121 -6.52 -17.22 10.16
CA THR A 121 -5.22 -16.92 10.73
C THR A 121 -4.39 -16.24 9.67
N ALA A 122 -3.96 -15.01 9.96
CA ALA A 122 -2.94 -14.30 9.20
C ALA A 122 -1.59 -14.46 9.90
N ALA A 123 -0.59 -14.91 9.15
CA ALA A 123 0.77 -15.11 9.64
C ALA A 123 1.77 -14.47 8.66
N GLY A 124 2.82 -13.86 9.19
CA GLY A 124 4.03 -13.56 8.41
C GLY A 124 4.88 -14.83 8.25
N ASP A 125 5.70 -14.85 7.21
CA ASP A 125 6.60 -15.96 6.85
C ASP A 125 7.64 -16.31 7.96
N ARG A 126 7.97 -15.34 8.82
CA ARG A 126 8.98 -15.45 9.89
C ARG A 126 8.43 -15.77 11.27
N SER A 127 7.25 -16.37 11.32
CA SER A 127 6.76 -17.14 12.47
C SER A 127 6.49 -16.29 13.73
N ASP A 128 5.26 -15.79 13.81
CA ASP A 128 4.37 -16.02 14.96
C ASP A 128 2.94 -15.76 14.43
N GLU A 129 1.90 -16.29 15.07
CA GLU A 129 0.50 -15.97 14.73
C GLU A 129 0.30 -14.44 14.88
N TRP A 130 0.15 -13.69 13.79
CA TRP A 130 -0.01 -12.22 13.87
C TRP A 130 -1.44 -11.86 14.25
N LEU A 131 -2.42 -12.55 13.65
CA LEU A 131 -3.82 -12.26 13.89
C LEU A 131 -4.69 -13.50 13.68
N ARG A 132 -5.41 -13.90 14.72
CA ARG A 132 -6.44 -14.95 14.64
C ARG A 132 -7.82 -14.38 14.86
N ILE A 133 -8.64 -14.54 13.86
CA ILE A 133 -10.01 -14.05 13.81
C ILE A 133 -10.94 -15.24 13.90
N GLU A 134 -11.75 -15.31 14.96
CA GLU A 134 -12.71 -16.40 15.16
C GLU A 134 -14.14 -15.87 15.08
N ASN A 135 -14.95 -16.49 14.20
CA ASN A 135 -16.38 -16.20 14.05
C ASN A 135 -16.70 -14.71 13.85
N CYS A 136 -15.75 -13.91 13.35
CA CYS A 136 -16.00 -12.49 13.13
C CYS A 136 -16.99 -12.27 11.97
N PRO A 137 -17.81 -11.23 12.07
CA PRO A 137 -18.62 -10.80 10.95
C PRO A 137 -17.72 -10.42 9.77
N ILE A 138 -18.13 -10.82 8.56
CA ILE A 138 -17.49 -10.37 7.32
C ILE A 138 -17.78 -8.88 7.20
N VAL A 139 -16.74 -8.06 7.25
CA VAL A 139 -16.84 -6.63 6.99
C VAL A 139 -16.29 -6.37 5.59
N HIS A 140 -17.16 -5.94 4.68
CA HIS A 140 -16.72 -5.42 3.38
C HIS A 140 -16.23 -3.99 3.60
N LEU A 141 -14.92 -3.84 3.69
CA LEU A 141 -14.29 -2.53 3.71
C LEU A 141 -14.34 -1.97 2.28
N THR A 142 -15.34 -1.14 2.01
CA THR A 142 -15.45 -0.38 0.76
C THR A 142 -15.21 1.07 1.13
N GLY A 143 -14.02 1.58 0.82
CA GLY A 143 -13.64 2.98 0.98
C GLY A 143 -13.04 3.50 -0.33
N PRO A 144 -12.92 4.83 -0.49
CA PRO A 144 -12.07 5.39 -1.53
C PRO A 144 -10.64 4.80 -1.42
N GLU A 145 -9.85 4.86 -2.48
CA GLU A 145 -8.49 4.27 -2.59
C GLU A 145 -7.46 4.81 -1.56
N THR A 146 -7.91 5.53 -0.53
CA THR A 146 -7.16 6.03 0.62
C THR A 146 -7.25 5.05 1.80
N LEU A 147 -6.26 5.06 2.68
CA LEU A 147 -6.32 4.32 3.95
C LEU A 147 -7.64 4.60 4.67
N LEU A 148 -8.25 3.51 5.16
CA LEU A 148 -9.49 3.60 5.93
C LEU A 148 -9.18 4.21 7.28
N ASP A 149 -9.93 5.23 7.66
CA ASP A 149 -9.75 5.86 8.96
C ASP A 149 -10.24 4.93 10.10
N ASP A 150 -9.56 5.02 11.24
CA ASP A 150 -9.84 4.20 12.43
C ASP A 150 -11.29 4.35 12.91
N GLU A 151 -11.92 5.51 12.70
CA GLU A 151 -13.31 5.75 13.11
C GLU A 151 -14.29 4.97 12.23
N PHE A 152 -14.07 4.97 10.91
CA PHE A 152 -14.85 4.20 9.95
C PHE A 152 -14.71 2.70 10.20
N VAL A 153 -13.49 2.21 10.37
CA VAL A 153 -13.21 0.80 10.69
C VAL A 153 -13.90 0.42 12.00
N SER A 154 -13.75 1.24 13.05
CA SER A 154 -14.40 1.04 14.34
C SER A 154 -15.92 1.04 14.24
N ARG A 155 -16.51 1.93 13.44
CA ARG A 155 -17.95 2.02 13.22
C ARG A 155 -18.49 0.79 12.49
N GLN A 156 -17.79 0.32 11.45
CA GLN A 156 -18.17 -0.89 10.73
C GLN A 156 -18.08 -2.14 11.62
N LEU A 157 -17.01 -2.25 12.40
CA LEU A 157 -16.86 -3.32 13.39
C LEU A 157 -17.99 -3.29 14.41
N ARG A 158 -18.31 -2.12 14.98
CA ARG A 158 -19.41 -1.99 15.97
C ARG A 158 -20.80 -2.19 15.37
N SER A 159 -21.02 -1.84 14.10
CA SER A 159 -22.29 -2.07 13.40
C SER A 159 -22.56 -3.55 13.15
N ASN A 160 -21.52 -4.30 12.78
CA ASN A 160 -21.64 -5.72 12.43
C ASN A 160 -21.44 -6.65 13.62
N VAL A 161 -20.71 -6.21 14.66
CA VAL A 161 -20.64 -6.88 15.96
C VAL A 161 -21.81 -6.38 16.80
N ARG A 162 -22.98 -7.01 16.62
CA ARG A 162 -24.05 -6.90 17.61
C ARG A 162 -23.48 -7.37 18.95
N PRO A 163 -23.48 -6.57 20.04
CA PRO A 163 -23.20 -7.11 21.36
C PRO A 163 -24.23 -8.22 21.58
N ARG A 164 -23.77 -9.46 21.74
CA ARG A 164 -24.65 -10.53 22.21
C ARG A 164 -25.17 -10.08 23.57
N ASP A 165 -26.49 -9.93 23.63
CA ASP A 165 -27.21 -9.42 24.78
C ASP A 165 -26.72 -10.03 26.09
N ARG A 166 -26.70 -9.16 27.09
CA ARG A 166 -26.66 -9.46 28.51
C ARG A 166 -27.56 -10.67 28.79
N LEU A 167 -26.96 -11.80 29.12
CA LEU A 167 -27.63 -12.76 30.00
C LEU A 167 -27.54 -12.18 31.41
N ARG A 168 -28.63 -11.50 31.80
CA ARG A 168 -29.26 -11.63 33.12
C ARG A 168 -29.30 -13.14 33.47
N GLU A 169 -28.97 -13.65 34.65
CA GLU A 169 -28.89 -13.19 36.05
C GLU A 169 -27.70 -13.91 36.73
#